data_AF-A0A0K0E9Q9-F1
#
_entry.id   AF-A0A0K0E9Q9-F1
#
_cell.length_a   1.000
_cell.length_b   1.000
_cell.length_c   1.000
_cell.angle_alpha   90.00
_cell.angle_beta   90.00
_cell.angle_gamma   90.00
#
_symmetry.space_group_name_H-M   'P 1'
#
loop_
_entity.id
_entity.type
_entity.pdbx_description
1 polymer ?
#
loop_
_entity_poly.entity_id
_entity_poly.type
_entity_poly.pdbx_seq_one_letter_code
_entity_poly.pdbx_strand_id
1 'polypeptide(L)'
;MVEEKFTCRIQYLNDGDPFVTTSTCYLEPMRQVTFSFQLHTPIGDQIGDVIRSIRAPHKSGDAALQLFRKLENGADDFGTYLDSDMTLAEQQDELQILQNDP
;
A
#
# COMPACT_ATOMS: atom_id res chain seq x y z
N MET A 1 -7.02 -2.64 -25.06
CA MET A 1 -6.33 -3.61 -24.18
C MET A 1 -6.73 -3.20 -22.77
N VAL A 2 -7.35 -4.09 -22.00
CA VAL A 2 -7.65 -3.80 -20.59
C VAL A 2 -6.29 -3.75 -19.89
N GLU A 3 -6.02 -2.68 -19.15
CA GLU A 3 -4.79 -2.58 -18.39
C GLU A 3 -4.80 -3.71 -17.35
N GLU A 4 -3.82 -4.62 -17.41
CA GLU A 4 -3.80 -5.81 -16.52
C GLU A 4 -3.11 -5.53 -15.19
N LYS A 5 -2.37 -4.41 -15.11
CA LYS A 5 -1.52 -4.06 -13.97
C LYS A 5 -1.63 -2.59 -13.64
N PHE A 6 -1.54 -2.29 -12.35
CA PHE A 6 -1.44 -0.92 -11.84
C PHE A 6 -0.13 -0.75 -11.09
N THR A 7 0.62 0.31 -11.42
CA THR A 7 1.95 0.55 -10.85
C THR A 7 1.91 1.75 -9.92
N CYS A 8 2.35 1.57 -8.68
CA CYS A 8 2.41 2.63 -7.68
C CYS A 8 3.64 2.50 -6.79
N ARG A 9 3.77 3.46 -5.87
CA ARG A 9 4.83 3.50 -4.87
C ARG A 9 4.33 2.85 -3.58
N ILE A 10 5.18 2.04 -2.96
CA ILE A 10 4.91 1.36 -1.70
C ILE A 10 6.00 1.66 -0.68
N GLN A 11 5.59 1.72 0.58
CA GLN A 11 6.44 1.80 1.76
C GLN A 11 5.80 0.99 2.88
N TYR A 12 6.62 0.67 3.87
CA TYR A 12 6.26 -0.03 5.09
C TYR A 12 6.20 0.97 6.25
N LEU A 13 5.17 0.82 7.08
CA LEU A 13 5.03 1.49 8.37
C LEU A 13 5.09 0.40 9.45
N ASN A 14 5.99 0.56 10.42
CA ASN A 14 6.01 -0.32 11.59
C ASN A 14 5.04 0.19 12.65
N ASP A 15 3.91 -0.47 12.78
CA ASP A 15 2.87 -0.23 13.78
C ASP A 15 2.70 -1.41 14.76
N GLY A 16 3.71 -2.29 14.84
CA GLY A 16 3.64 -3.51 15.67
C GLY A 16 3.52 -3.25 17.17
N ASP A 17 3.85 -2.04 17.64
CA ASP A 17 3.54 -1.58 19.00
C ASP A 17 2.41 -0.53 18.95
N PRO A 18 1.18 -0.87 19.39
CA PRO A 18 0.05 0.04 19.32
C PRO A 18 0.15 1.24 20.29
N PHE A 19 1.10 1.22 21.22
CA PHE A 19 1.36 2.34 22.14
C PHE A 19 2.42 3.31 21.61
N VAL A 20 3.15 2.93 20.57
CA VAL A 20 4.04 3.85 19.85
C VAL A 20 3.21 4.63 18.85
N THR A 21 3.25 5.96 18.95
CA THR A 21 2.58 6.82 17.98
C THR A 21 3.21 6.63 16.61
N THR A 22 2.37 6.34 15.61
CA THR A 22 2.77 6.26 14.19
C THR A 22 3.41 7.56 13.69
N SER A 23 3.15 8.70 14.34
CA SER A 23 3.81 9.99 14.08
C SER A 23 5.33 9.98 14.32
N THR A 24 5.83 8.99 15.05
CA THR A 24 7.27 8.76 15.29
C THR A 24 7.82 7.59 14.48
N CYS A 25 6.96 6.87 13.77
CA CYS A 25 7.35 5.80 12.86
C CYS A 25 7.63 6.38 11.48
N TYR A 26 8.82 6.13 10.95
CA TYR A 26 9.19 6.54 9.61
C TYR A 26 8.70 5.52 8.59
N LEU A 27 8.28 5.99 7.43
CA LEU A 27 8.00 5.12 6.29
C LEU A 27 9.32 4.58 5.72
N GLU A 28 9.43 3.26 5.63
CA GLU A 28 10.63 2.56 5.18
C GLU A 28 10.37 1.80 3.87
N PRO A 29 11.35 1.73 2.96
CA PRO A 29 12.59 2.51 2.93
C PRO A 29 12.31 4.00 2.65
N MET A 30 13.25 4.90 3.03
CA MET A 30 13.13 6.34 2.76
C MET A 30 12.87 6.67 1.28
N ARG A 31 13.46 5.88 0.37
CA ARG A 31 13.13 5.96 -1.06
C ARG A 31 12.06 4.92 -1.36
N GLN A 32 10.86 5.41 -1.62
CA GLN A 32 9.72 4.63 -2.10
C GLN A 32 10.11 3.63 -3.19
N VAL A 33 9.60 2.40 -3.07
CA VAL A 33 9.81 1.33 -4.04
C VAL A 33 8.61 1.27 -4.97
N THR A 34 8.85 1.09 -6.27
CA THR A 34 7.76 0.89 -7.24
C THR A 34 7.33 -0.57 -7.26
N PHE A 35 6.03 -0.81 -7.20
CA PHE A 35 5.43 -2.13 -7.32
C PHE A 35 4.29 -2.11 -8.33
N SER A 36 4.12 -3.20 -9.06
CA SER A 36 3.06 -3.38 -10.07
C SER A 36 2.07 -4.44 -9.60
N PHE A 37 0.93 -4.02 -9.10
CA PHE A 37 -0.19 -4.89 -8.74
C PHE A 37 -0.85 -5.46 -10.00
N GLN A 38 -1.24 -6.73 -9.96
CA GLN A 38 -2.16 -7.32 -10.91
C GLN A 38 -3.59 -6.91 -10.53
N LEU A 39 -4.28 -6.26 -11.46
CA LEU A 39 -5.59 -5.67 -11.18
C LEU A 39 -6.68 -6.71 -10.88
N HIS A 40 -6.51 -7.93 -11.38
CA HIS A 40 -7.48 -9.02 -11.28
C HIS A 40 -6.99 -10.18 -10.38
N THR A 41 -5.99 -9.94 -9.54
CA THR A 41 -5.55 -10.88 -8.50
C THR A 41 -5.93 -10.30 -7.14
N PRO A 42 -6.43 -11.11 -6.19
CA PRO A 42 -6.74 -10.64 -4.85
C PRO A 42 -5.55 -9.92 -4.20
N ILE A 43 -5.82 -8.90 -3.39
CA ILE A 43 -4.77 -8.13 -2.74
C ILE A 43 -3.95 -9.02 -1.80
N GLY A 44 -4.61 -9.88 -1.01
CA GLY A 44 -3.96 -10.77 -0.05
C GLY A 44 -2.94 -11.70 -0.69
N ASP A 45 -3.22 -12.20 -1.89
CA ASP A 45 -2.33 -13.08 -2.66
C ASP A 45 -1.05 -12.37 -3.11
N GLN A 46 -1.05 -11.03 -3.17
CA GLN A 46 0.07 -10.21 -3.63
C GLN A 46 0.89 -9.60 -2.48
N ILE A 47 0.38 -9.58 -1.24
CA ILE A 47 1.07 -8.99 -0.07
C ILE A 47 2.45 -9.60 0.15
N GLY A 48 2.60 -10.91 -0.06
CA GLY A 48 3.90 -11.57 0.08
C GLY A 48 4.97 -10.99 -0.85
N ASP A 49 4.60 -10.65 -2.08
CA ASP A 49 5.51 -10.06 -3.07
C ASP A 49 5.79 -8.58 -2.77
N VAL A 50 4.80 -7.84 -2.25
CA VAL A 50 4.98 -6.47 -1.74
C VAL A 50 6.03 -6.46 -0.63
N ILE A 51 5.87 -7.30 0.40
CA ILE A 51 6.79 -7.41 1.54
C ILE A 51 8.21 -7.72 1.06
N ARG A 52 8.37 -8.66 0.13
CA ARG A 52 9.68 -9.01 -0.44
C ARG A 52 10.31 -7.84 -1.20
N SER A 53 9.50 -7.06 -1.92
CA SER A 53 9.95 -5.93 -2.73
C SER A 53 10.53 -4.79 -1.87
N ILE A 54 9.91 -4.49 -0.74
CA ILE A 54 10.39 -3.48 0.23
C ILE A 54 11.29 -4.05 1.33
N ARG A 55 11.50 -5.37 1.34
CA ARG A 55 12.27 -6.10 2.37
C ARG A 55 11.75 -5.82 3.79
N ALA A 56 10.43 -5.72 3.93
CA ALA A 56 9.80 -5.50 5.23
C ALA A 56 10.00 -6.71 6.16
N PRO A 57 10.07 -6.49 7.50
CA PRO A 57 10.33 -7.56 8.47
C PRO A 57 9.09 -8.43 8.78
N HIS A 58 7.90 -8.09 8.28
CA HIS A 58 6.64 -8.78 8.58
C HIS A 58 6.46 -10.10 7.82
N LYS A 59 5.62 -10.99 8.39
CA LYS A 59 5.04 -12.13 7.66
C LYS A 59 3.82 -11.66 6.89
N SER A 60 3.50 -12.32 5.77
CA SER A 60 2.38 -11.94 4.90
C SER A 60 1.00 -11.98 5.56
N GLY A 61 0.81 -12.81 6.60
CA GLY A 61 -0.46 -12.89 7.32
C GLY A 61 -0.68 -11.78 8.37
N ASP A 62 0.36 -10.99 8.68
CA ASP A 62 0.34 -9.94 9.71
C ASP A 62 0.51 -8.54 9.09
N ALA A 63 0.12 -8.38 7.82
CA ALA A 63 0.27 -7.15 7.07
C ALA A 63 -1.03 -6.80 6.34
N ALA A 64 -1.29 -5.50 6.22
CA ALA A 64 -2.37 -4.94 5.44
C ALA A 64 -1.83 -3.82 4.55
N LEU A 65 -2.57 -3.48 3.49
CA LEU A 65 -2.24 -2.35 2.62
C LEU A 65 -3.19 -1.19 2.92
N GLN A 66 -2.64 -0.01 3.13
CA GLN A 66 -3.39 1.22 3.34
C GLN A 66 -3.07 2.21 2.23
N LEU A 67 -4.09 2.92 1.76
CA LEU A 67 -3.88 4.06 0.88
C LEU A 67 -3.12 5.15 1.63
N PHE A 68 -2.08 5.67 0.99
CA PHE A 68 -1.29 6.78 1.49
C PHE A 68 -1.25 7.89 0.45
N ARG A 69 -1.48 9.12 0.88
CA ARG A 69 -1.38 10.31 0.04
C ARG A 69 -0.57 11.38 0.72
N LYS A 70 0.15 12.14 -0.10
CA LYS A 70 0.82 13.35 0.36
C LYS A 70 -0.02 14.56 -0.05
N LEU A 71 -0.55 15.28 0.93
CA LEU A 71 -1.36 16.47 0.68
C LEU A 71 -0.48 17.64 0.21
N GLU A 72 -1.08 18.59 -0.51
CA GLU A 72 -0.37 19.76 -1.07
C GLU A 72 0.31 20.62 0.00
N ASN A 73 -0.23 20.62 1.22
CA ASN A 73 0.35 21.31 2.38
C ASN A 73 1.54 20.57 3.01
N GLY A 74 1.97 19.44 2.42
CA GLY A 74 3.06 18.61 2.88
C GLY A 74 2.71 17.64 4.01
N ALA A 75 1.43 17.58 4.42
CA ALA A 75 0.96 16.62 5.41
C ALA A 75 0.73 15.24 4.80
N ASP A 76 0.93 14.21 5.62
CA ASP A 76 0.68 12.82 5.29
C ASP A 76 -0.79 12.47 5.60
N ASP A 77 -1.46 11.83 4.66
CA ASP A 77 -2.85 11.37 4.80
C ASP A 77 -2.92 9.85 4.63
N PHE A 78 -3.35 9.19 5.71
CA PHE A 78 -3.54 7.74 5.78
C PHE A 78 -5.02 7.44 5.55
N GLY A 79 -5.34 6.87 4.38
CA GLY A 79 -6.70 6.60 3.93
C GLY A 79 -7.21 5.23 4.33
N THR A 80 -8.11 4.70 3.52
CA THR A 80 -8.75 3.39 3.72
C THR A 80 -7.75 2.24 3.52
N TYR A 81 -8.01 1.13 4.20
CA TYR A 81 -7.32 -0.14 3.96
C TYR A 81 -7.92 -0.86 2.75
N LEU A 82 -7.07 -1.46 1.92
CA LEU A 82 -7.52 -2.33 0.85
C LEU A 82 -8.05 -3.64 1.43
N ASP A 83 -9.18 -4.09 0.92
CA ASP A 83 -9.71 -5.42 1.22
C ASP A 83 -8.79 -6.48 0.61
N SER A 84 -8.31 -7.40 1.45
CA SER A 84 -7.38 -8.46 1.06
C SER A 84 -8.06 -9.59 0.29
N ASP A 85 -9.37 -9.77 0.47
CA ASP A 85 -10.15 -10.81 -0.21
C ASP A 85 -10.63 -10.38 -1.61
N MET A 86 -10.55 -9.07 -1.91
CA MET A 86 -10.93 -8.50 -3.20
C MET A 86 -9.73 -8.19 -4.09
N THR A 87 -9.96 -8.11 -5.39
CA THR A 87 -8.98 -7.58 -6.35
C THR A 87 -8.95 -6.05 -6.33
N LEU A 88 -7.90 -5.45 -6.89
CA LEU A 88 -7.84 -3.98 -7.00
C LEU A 88 -8.88 -3.43 -8.00
N ALA A 89 -9.22 -4.19 -9.05
CA ALA A 89 -10.24 -3.80 -10.02
C ALA A 89 -11.67 -3.79 -9.44
N GLU A 90 -11.92 -4.57 -8.39
CA GLU A 90 -13.22 -4.59 -7.69
C GLU A 90 -13.37 -3.45 -6.67
N GLN A 91 -12.25 -2.79 -6.32
CA GLN A 91 -12.16 -1.67 -5.38
C GLN A 91 -11.97 -0.36 -6.16
N GLN A 92 -12.98 0.03 -6.94
CA GLN A 92 -12.87 1.11 -7.94
C GLN A 92 -12.60 2.49 -7.34
N ASP A 93 -13.17 2.78 -6.18
CA ASP A 93 -12.97 4.07 -5.51
C ASP A 93 -11.51 4.22 -5.05
N GLU A 94 -10.94 3.16 -4.47
CA GLU A 94 -9.54 3.08 -4.06
C GLU A 94 -8.59 3.15 -5.26
N LEU A 95 -8.89 2.43 -6.34
CA LEU A 95 -8.12 2.47 -7.58
C LEU A 95 -8.14 3.87 -8.20
N GLN A 96 -9.29 4.54 -8.21
CA GLN A 96 -9.40 5.90 -8.72
C GLN A 96 -8.58 6.89 -7.88
N ILE A 97 -8.54 6.71 -6.56
CA ILE A 97 -7.68 7.51 -5.67
C ILE A 97 -6.21 7.31 -6.03
N LEU A 98 -5.77 6.06 -6.21
CA LEU A 98 -4.39 5.75 -6.57
C LEU A 98 -3.99 6.30 -7.95
N GLN A 99 -4.91 6.29 -8.91
CA GLN A 99 -4.69 6.85 -10.25
C GLN A 99 -4.61 8.39 -10.26
N ASN A 100 -5.22 9.04 -9.26
CA ASN A 100 -5.23 10.48 -9.12
C ASN A 100 -4.08 11.00 -8.23
N ASP A 101 -3.24 10.11 -7.66
CA ASP A 101 -2.04 10.50 -6.91
C ASP A 101 -0.94 10.96 -7.90
N PRO A 102 -0.46 12.22 -7.80
CA PRO A 102 0.49 12.81 -8.75
C PRO A 102 1.94 12.29 -8.68
#